data_AF-A0A844Z3W4-F1
#
_entry.id   AF-A0A844Z3W4-F1
#
_cell.length_a   1.000
_cell.length_b   1.000
_cell.length_c   1.000
_cell.angle_alpha   90.00
_cell.angle_beta   90.00
_cell.angle_gamma   90.00
#
_symmetry.space_group_name_H-M   'P 1'
#
loop_
_entity.id
_entity.type
_entity.pdbx_description
1 polymer ?
#
loop_
_entity_poly.entity_id
_entity_poly.type
_entity_poly.pdbx_seq_one_letter_code
_entity_poly.pdbx_strand_id
1 'polypeptide(L)'
;MTSLSLRILRLARSGSLERAWSLMEQHSLLDSDTDQRALTLQARLVKDRAKRADGAERARLFAESAAIYAKAGALDNGSYPLINAASLSLLAGQKAQSEKLARDVLTALDANPDEAETPYWLGATRAEALLLLGQEPEARAALRKAVTKQPAAWEDHAATIGQFELLCRELDCDAEWLDQLRPPSAVRFSGIMNVEQSDAAVEKQIDDWLERENVGFGYGALAAGSDIWIAEALLRRGAELHVVLPCDRATFRQISVSAIDPAWEARFEVMMEQAETAECLDYAPAPDAAAVERGDQVALGLAIHRATQLRTTAKRLRIVGQTDTLTEAEVSGVALLKARRRRQPVSRQATTGTQSCAIFVTKDGLQSFDSLTDAWDNTRKQGGTCVVDWIVTDRTDELPPKVIDRLSAMLDCAEADQCLATHAASFGLLGDGTDMRVESAGEMRWTGGRTPIFALI
;
A
#
# COMPACT_ATOMS: atom_id res chain seq x y z
N MET A 1 -8.78 0.63 24.12
CA MET A 1 -7.30 0.61 24.02
C MET A 1 -6.76 1.94 24.55
N THR A 2 -5.64 1.96 25.28
CA THR A 2 -4.99 3.22 25.69
C THR A 2 -4.33 3.88 24.49
N SER A 3 -4.23 5.22 24.49
CA SER A 3 -3.59 6.00 23.41
C SER A 3 -2.15 5.53 23.13
N LEU A 4 -1.42 5.11 24.16
CA LEU A 4 -0.04 4.64 24.06
C LEU A 4 0.09 3.31 23.31
N SER A 5 -0.70 2.29 23.67
CA SER A 5 -0.64 0.97 22.99
C SER A 5 -0.99 1.07 21.50
N LEU A 6 -1.94 1.94 21.16
CA LEU A 6 -2.28 2.23 19.76
C LEU A 6 -1.10 2.90 19.02
N ARG A 7 -0.39 3.82 19.66
CA ARG A 7 0.80 4.47 19.08
C ARG A 7 1.92 3.46 18.83
N ILE A 8 2.22 2.61 19.81
CA ILE A 8 3.23 1.53 19.68
C ILE A 8 2.84 0.58 18.54
N LEU A 9 1.58 0.16 18.50
CA LEU A 9 1.07 -0.72 17.44
C LEU A 9 1.16 -0.07 16.06
N ARG A 10 0.87 1.22 15.93
CA ARG A 10 1.01 1.96 14.68
C ARG A 10 2.47 2.02 14.21
N LEU A 11 3.42 2.28 15.11
CA LEU A 11 4.86 2.26 14.81
C LEU A 11 5.34 0.86 14.41
N ALA A 12 4.84 -0.19 15.07
CA ALA A 12 5.15 -1.57 14.72
C ALA A 12 4.58 -1.95 13.35
N ARG A 13 3.33 -1.55 13.08
CA ARG A 13 2.64 -1.79 11.80
C ARG A 13 3.22 -0.99 10.65
N SER A 14 3.72 0.22 10.91
CA SER A 14 4.48 0.95 9.90
C SER A 14 5.71 0.13 9.57
N GLY A 15 6.52 -0.24 10.56
CA GLY A 15 7.79 -0.95 10.36
C GLY A 15 8.96 -0.32 11.11
N SER A 16 8.66 0.76 11.84
CA SER A 16 9.54 1.45 12.80
C SER A 16 9.70 0.65 14.10
N LEU A 17 10.21 -0.58 14.01
CA LEU A 17 10.33 -1.53 15.13
C LEU A 17 11.14 -0.95 16.30
N GLU A 18 12.25 -0.29 16.01
CA GLU A 18 13.10 0.30 17.06
C GLU A 18 12.39 1.45 17.78
N ARG A 19 11.61 2.29 17.06
CA ARG A 19 10.78 3.32 17.70
C ARG A 19 9.71 2.71 18.59
N ALA A 20 9.06 1.66 18.12
CA ALA A 20 8.05 0.95 18.91
C ALA A 20 8.69 0.33 20.17
N TRP A 21 9.89 -0.23 20.03
CA TRP A 21 10.66 -0.82 21.14
C TRP A 21 11.08 0.23 22.17
N SER A 22 11.71 1.33 21.75
CA SER A 22 12.11 2.42 22.64
C SER A 22 10.91 3.02 23.37
N LEU A 23 9.75 3.12 22.71
CA LEU A 23 8.52 3.60 23.36
C LEU A 23 7.99 2.60 24.40
N MET A 24 8.14 1.29 24.17
CA MET A 24 7.84 0.29 25.20
C MET A 24 8.79 0.39 26.40
N GLU A 25 10.09 0.57 26.15
CA GLU A 25 11.12 0.72 27.18
C GLU A 25 10.90 1.97 28.04
N GLN A 26 10.69 3.13 27.41
CA GLN A 26 10.44 4.41 28.09
C GLN A 26 9.23 4.38 29.03
N HIS A 27 8.27 3.50 28.75
CA HIS A 27 7.06 3.32 29.55
C HIS A 27 7.09 2.04 30.40
N SER A 28 8.25 1.40 30.56
CA SER A 28 8.46 0.20 31.38
C SER A 28 7.52 -0.96 31.03
N LEU A 29 7.18 -1.10 29.74
CA LEU A 29 6.28 -2.15 29.25
C LEU A 29 7.02 -3.46 28.91
N LEU A 30 8.35 -3.42 28.79
CA LEU A 30 9.16 -4.59 28.42
C LEU A 30 9.33 -5.62 29.55
N ASP A 31 9.23 -5.17 30.80
CA ASP A 31 9.39 -6.01 32.01
C ASP A 31 8.03 -6.47 32.58
N SER A 32 6.95 -6.28 31.82
CA SER A 32 5.61 -6.60 32.31
C SER A 32 5.34 -8.10 32.27
N ASP A 33 4.96 -8.65 33.42
CA ASP A 33 4.67 -10.07 33.59
C ASP A 33 3.17 -10.38 33.72
N THR A 34 2.36 -9.35 33.94
CA THR A 34 0.94 -9.45 34.27
C THR A 34 0.04 -8.68 33.32
N ASP A 35 0.59 -7.78 32.48
CA ASP A 35 -0.17 -7.09 31.44
C ASP A 35 -0.09 -7.86 30.12
N GLN A 36 -1.17 -8.58 29.81
CA GLN A 36 -1.31 -9.33 28.56
C GLN A 36 -1.07 -8.46 27.31
N ARG A 37 -1.46 -7.18 27.32
CA ARG A 37 -1.31 -6.29 26.16
C ARG A 37 0.14 -5.91 25.96
N ALA A 38 0.86 -5.62 27.05
CA ALA A 38 2.29 -5.33 27.01
C ALA A 38 3.06 -6.54 26.46
N LEU A 39 2.78 -7.74 27.00
CA LEU A 39 3.37 -9.00 26.53
C LEU A 39 3.08 -9.25 25.04
N THR A 40 1.84 -9.05 24.61
CA THR A 40 1.44 -9.22 23.20
C THR A 40 2.18 -8.26 22.26
N LEU A 41 2.31 -6.99 22.64
CA LEU A 41 3.07 -6.00 21.87
C LEU A 41 4.55 -6.36 21.82
N GLN A 42 5.16 -6.73 22.94
CA GLN A 42 6.56 -7.15 23.01
C GLN A 42 6.81 -8.36 22.12
N ALA A 43 5.98 -9.41 22.24
CA ALA A 43 6.10 -10.61 21.44
C ALA A 43 5.98 -10.31 19.93
N ARG A 44 5.07 -9.40 19.54
CA ARG A 44 4.96 -8.92 18.16
C ARG A 44 6.24 -8.24 17.67
N LEU A 45 6.84 -7.35 18.45
CA LEU A 45 8.09 -6.69 18.07
C LEU A 45 9.24 -7.69 17.91
N VAL A 46 9.35 -8.67 18.80
CA VAL A 46 10.34 -9.76 18.68
C VAL A 46 10.06 -10.62 17.44
N LYS A 47 8.79 -10.93 17.14
CA LYS A 47 8.38 -11.65 15.91
C LYS A 47 8.81 -10.88 14.66
N ASP A 48 8.61 -9.56 14.63
CA ASP A 48 8.97 -8.75 13.47
C ASP A 48 10.49 -8.57 13.34
N ARG A 49 11.26 -8.56 14.43
CA ARG A 49 12.72 -8.70 14.40
C ARG A 49 13.16 -10.07 13.87
N ALA A 50 12.52 -11.15 14.31
CA ALA A 50 12.81 -12.50 13.84
C ALA A 50 12.61 -12.64 12.32
N LYS A 51 11.59 -11.99 11.74
CA LYS A 51 11.37 -11.96 10.27
C LYS A 51 12.51 -11.29 9.49
N ARG A 52 13.33 -10.45 10.13
CA ARG A 52 14.48 -9.75 9.54
C ARG A 52 15.82 -10.43 9.83
N ALA A 53 15.82 -11.45 10.71
CA ALA A 53 17.02 -12.21 11.07
C ALA A 53 17.11 -13.48 10.22
N ASP A 54 18.29 -14.11 10.22
CA ASP A 54 18.57 -15.36 9.51
C ASP A 54 19.15 -16.44 10.44
N GLY A 55 19.11 -17.69 9.97
CA GLY A 55 19.79 -18.82 10.61
C GLY A 55 19.40 -19.06 12.07
N ALA A 56 20.40 -19.29 12.93
CA ALA A 56 20.20 -19.60 14.33
C ALA A 56 19.57 -18.44 15.13
N GLU A 57 19.89 -17.19 14.77
CA GLU A 57 19.34 -16.02 15.45
C GLU A 57 17.84 -15.87 15.16
N ARG A 58 17.43 -16.12 13.92
CA ARG A 58 16.01 -16.19 13.54
C ARG A 58 15.24 -17.18 14.39
N ALA A 59 15.74 -18.40 14.53
CA ALA A 59 15.12 -19.44 15.34
C ALA A 59 15.07 -19.06 16.84
N ARG A 60 16.13 -18.45 17.37
CA ARG A 60 16.20 -17.96 18.76
C ARG A 60 15.14 -16.89 19.03
N LEU A 61 15.03 -15.89 18.15
CA LEU A 61 14.05 -14.80 18.28
C LEU A 61 12.61 -15.32 18.15
N PHE A 62 12.35 -16.30 17.27
CA PHE A 62 11.04 -16.95 17.23
C PHE A 62 10.71 -17.71 18.51
N ALA A 63 11.66 -18.45 19.09
CA ALA A 63 11.47 -19.13 20.37
C ALA A 63 11.19 -18.14 21.51
N GLU A 64 11.92 -17.02 21.54
CA GLU A 64 11.72 -15.92 22.50
C GLU A 64 10.31 -15.32 22.37
N SER A 65 9.91 -14.97 21.14
CA SER A 65 8.56 -14.45 20.87
C SER A 65 7.46 -15.46 21.23
N ALA A 66 7.66 -16.75 20.92
CA ALA A 66 6.71 -17.82 21.26
C ALA A 66 6.50 -17.94 22.78
N ALA A 67 7.57 -17.84 23.57
CA ALA A 67 7.50 -17.90 25.03
C ALA A 67 6.71 -16.72 25.61
N ILE A 68 6.91 -15.50 25.09
CA ILE A 68 6.18 -14.31 25.53
C ILE A 68 4.70 -14.43 25.17
N TYR A 69 4.37 -14.89 23.97
CA TYR A 69 2.99 -15.14 23.57
C TYR A 69 2.32 -16.24 24.40
N ALA A 70 3.03 -17.32 24.74
CA ALA A 70 2.51 -18.38 25.60
C ALA A 70 2.19 -17.85 27.01
N LYS A 71 3.04 -16.97 27.55
CA LYS A 71 2.79 -16.28 28.82
C LYS A 71 1.54 -15.41 28.75
N ALA A 72 1.38 -14.62 27.69
CA ALA A 72 0.18 -13.81 27.47
C ALA A 72 -1.10 -14.66 27.32
N GLY A 73 -1.01 -15.81 26.64
CA GLY A 73 -2.10 -16.76 26.48
C GLY A 73 -2.56 -17.38 27.79
N ALA A 74 -1.61 -17.65 28.71
CA ALA A 74 -1.91 -18.23 30.01
C ALA A 74 -2.64 -17.28 30.99
N LEU A 75 -2.59 -15.97 30.77
CA LEU A 75 -3.24 -14.98 31.65
C LEU A 75 -4.77 -15.00 31.52
N ASP A 76 -5.27 -15.03 30.27
CA ASP A 76 -6.72 -14.91 29.98
C ASP A 76 -7.28 -16.10 29.17
N ASN A 77 -6.50 -17.18 29.00
CA ASN A 77 -6.81 -18.29 28.09
C ASN A 77 -7.13 -17.84 26.64
N GLY A 78 -6.48 -16.76 26.21
CA GLY A 78 -6.72 -16.15 24.90
C GLY A 78 -6.20 -17.02 23.75
N SER A 79 -7.07 -17.35 22.82
CA SER A 79 -6.78 -18.06 21.58
C SER A 79 -5.78 -17.32 20.68
N TYR A 80 -5.84 -15.99 20.60
CA TYR A 80 -4.94 -15.17 19.77
C TYR A 80 -3.46 -15.23 20.21
N PRO A 81 -3.11 -15.02 21.49
CA PRO A 81 -1.72 -15.22 21.92
C PRO A 81 -1.27 -16.68 21.78
N LEU A 82 -2.13 -17.64 22.10
CA LEU A 82 -1.78 -19.07 22.05
C LEU A 82 -1.49 -19.55 20.61
N ILE A 83 -2.28 -19.13 19.61
CA ILE A 83 -2.00 -19.52 18.22
C ILE A 83 -0.70 -18.92 17.71
N ASN A 84 -0.40 -17.67 18.08
CA ASN A 84 0.89 -17.07 17.73
C ASN A 84 2.04 -17.83 18.40
N ALA A 85 1.90 -18.24 19.67
CA ALA A 85 2.89 -19.10 20.33
C ALA A 85 3.10 -20.42 19.57
N ALA A 86 2.01 -21.08 19.16
CA ALA A 86 2.06 -22.34 18.42
C ALA A 86 2.82 -22.18 17.08
N SER A 87 2.49 -21.15 16.31
CA SER A 87 3.12 -20.87 15.01
C SER A 87 4.59 -20.49 15.13
N LEU A 88 4.94 -19.70 16.14
CA LEU A 88 6.32 -19.27 16.35
C LEU A 88 7.19 -20.41 16.92
N SER A 89 6.62 -21.31 17.72
CA SER A 89 7.29 -22.56 18.11
C SER A 89 7.64 -23.42 16.90
N LEU A 90 6.76 -23.53 15.89
CA LEU A 90 7.08 -24.23 14.65
C LEU A 90 8.27 -23.58 13.95
N LEU A 91 8.24 -22.25 13.75
CA LEU A 91 9.29 -21.48 13.09
C LEU A 91 10.63 -21.46 13.86
N ALA A 92 10.60 -21.82 15.15
CA ALA A 92 11.78 -22.03 15.98
C ALA A 92 12.31 -23.48 15.93
N GLY A 93 11.72 -24.36 15.11
CA GLY A 93 12.05 -25.79 15.03
C GLY A 93 11.48 -26.65 16.17
N GLN A 94 10.57 -26.11 16.98
CA GLN A 94 9.99 -26.78 18.15
C GLN A 94 8.64 -27.43 17.83
N LYS A 95 8.65 -28.38 16.87
CA LYS A 95 7.41 -28.99 16.33
C LYS A 95 6.47 -29.57 17.40
N ALA A 96 7.00 -30.33 18.36
CA ALA A 96 6.17 -30.94 19.42
C ALA A 96 5.46 -29.89 20.29
N GLN A 97 6.12 -28.75 20.56
CA GLN A 97 5.53 -27.65 21.31
C GLN A 97 4.45 -26.94 20.48
N SER A 98 4.70 -26.72 19.18
CA SER A 98 3.73 -26.17 18.24
C SER A 98 2.44 -26.99 18.20
N GLU A 99 2.54 -28.31 18.01
CA GLU A 99 1.39 -29.21 17.97
C GLU A 99 0.62 -29.24 19.28
N LYS A 100 1.31 -29.23 20.43
CA LYS A 100 0.66 -29.16 21.74
C LYS A 100 -0.18 -27.88 21.85
N LEU A 101 0.43 -26.72 21.60
CA LEU A 101 -0.26 -25.43 21.67
C LEU A 101 -1.41 -25.33 20.66
N ALA A 102 -1.26 -25.89 19.46
CA ALA A 102 -2.33 -25.92 18.47
C ALA A 102 -3.57 -26.71 18.96
N ARG A 103 -3.37 -27.83 19.67
CA ARG A 103 -4.50 -28.57 20.31
C ARG A 103 -5.12 -27.79 21.46
N ASP A 104 -4.30 -27.08 22.24
CA ASP A 104 -4.78 -26.22 23.32
C ASP A 104 -5.64 -25.07 22.75
N VAL A 105 -5.24 -24.48 21.62
CA VAL A 105 -6.03 -23.47 20.88
C VAL A 105 -7.37 -24.03 20.43
N LEU A 106 -7.41 -25.21 19.81
CA LEU A 106 -8.68 -25.81 19.38
C LEU A 106 -9.62 -26.07 20.56
N THR A 107 -9.07 -26.54 21.68
CA THR A 107 -9.82 -26.75 22.93
C THR A 107 -10.38 -25.44 23.48
N ALA A 108 -9.58 -24.36 23.48
CA ALA A 108 -10.01 -23.04 23.91
C ALA A 108 -11.15 -22.49 23.03
N LEU A 109 -11.01 -22.61 21.70
CA LEU A 109 -12.04 -22.17 20.75
C LEU A 109 -13.35 -22.95 20.88
N ASP A 110 -13.29 -24.26 21.17
CA ASP A 110 -14.48 -25.08 21.39
C ASP A 110 -15.17 -24.73 22.73
N ALA A 111 -14.38 -24.37 23.75
CA ALA A 111 -14.90 -23.97 25.06
C ALA A 111 -15.48 -22.54 25.07
N ASN A 112 -15.00 -21.65 24.21
CA ASN A 112 -15.42 -20.25 24.13
C ASN A 112 -15.66 -19.80 22.67
N PRO A 113 -16.79 -20.18 22.05
CA PRO A 113 -17.07 -19.86 20.65
C PRO A 113 -17.26 -18.36 20.35
N ASP A 114 -17.45 -17.53 21.38
CA ASP A 114 -17.69 -16.08 21.27
C ASP A 114 -16.47 -15.23 21.68
N GLU A 115 -15.30 -15.85 21.89
CA GLU A 115 -14.09 -15.17 22.38
C GLU A 115 -13.50 -14.14 21.40
N ALA A 116 -13.56 -14.44 20.10
CA ALA A 116 -12.83 -13.67 19.10
C ALA A 116 -13.44 -12.28 18.87
N GLU A 117 -12.58 -11.28 18.66
CA GLU A 117 -13.01 -9.91 18.35
C GLU A 117 -13.91 -9.85 17.10
N THR A 118 -13.70 -10.76 16.15
CA THR A 118 -14.57 -10.90 14.98
C THR A 118 -14.84 -12.38 14.63
N PRO A 119 -15.99 -12.67 13.99
CA PRO A 119 -16.28 -13.99 13.42
C PRO A 119 -15.24 -14.50 12.41
N TYR A 120 -14.47 -13.61 11.78
CA TYR A 120 -13.34 -13.97 10.91
C TYR A 120 -12.19 -14.57 11.72
N TRP A 121 -11.74 -13.87 12.78
CA TRP A 121 -10.58 -14.29 13.58
C TRP A 121 -10.78 -15.67 14.21
N LEU A 122 -11.99 -16.00 14.67
CA LEU A 122 -12.31 -17.34 15.17
C LEU A 122 -12.01 -18.44 14.13
N GLY A 123 -12.41 -18.21 12.88
CA GLY A 123 -12.21 -19.15 11.78
C GLY A 123 -10.74 -19.20 11.31
N ALA A 124 -10.08 -18.05 11.25
CA ALA A 124 -8.67 -17.94 10.89
C ALA A 124 -7.75 -18.63 11.92
N THR A 125 -7.98 -18.39 13.22
CA THR A 125 -7.24 -19.03 14.32
C THR A 125 -7.44 -20.55 14.31
N ARG A 126 -8.67 -21.03 14.07
CA ARG A 126 -8.93 -22.48 13.90
C ARG A 126 -8.18 -23.04 12.70
N ALA A 127 -8.23 -22.36 11.55
CA ALA A 127 -7.55 -22.79 10.35
C ALA A 127 -6.03 -22.90 10.55
N GLU A 128 -5.43 -21.93 11.23
CA GLU A 128 -3.99 -21.93 11.53
C GLU A 128 -3.63 -23.11 12.44
N ALA A 129 -4.42 -23.38 13.49
CA ALA A 129 -4.18 -24.52 14.38
C ALA A 129 -4.28 -25.86 13.64
N LEU A 130 -5.27 -26.01 12.75
CA LEU A 130 -5.43 -27.21 11.92
C LEU A 130 -4.24 -27.40 10.96
N LEU A 131 -3.74 -26.31 10.36
CA LEU A 131 -2.56 -26.35 9.50
C LEU A 131 -1.32 -26.83 10.26
N LEU A 132 -1.08 -26.30 11.47
CA LEU A 132 0.03 -26.74 12.34
C LEU A 132 -0.03 -28.22 12.72
N LEU A 133 -1.23 -28.80 12.76
CA LEU A 133 -1.46 -30.23 13.03
C LEU A 133 -1.41 -31.11 11.77
N GLY A 134 -1.10 -30.55 10.60
CA GLY A 134 -1.08 -31.27 9.32
C GLY A 134 -2.47 -31.60 8.77
N GLN A 135 -3.53 -30.99 9.30
CA GLN A 135 -4.92 -31.18 8.87
C GLN A 135 -5.29 -30.16 7.78
N GLU A 136 -4.58 -30.25 6.65
CA GLU A 136 -4.66 -29.25 5.58
C GLU A 136 -6.06 -29.11 4.96
N PRO A 137 -6.82 -30.18 4.63
CA PRO A 137 -8.17 -30.04 4.08
C PRO A 137 -9.11 -29.27 5.01
N GLU A 138 -9.04 -29.54 6.31
CA GLU A 138 -9.83 -28.88 7.35
C GLU A 138 -9.40 -27.42 7.54
N ALA A 139 -8.09 -27.14 7.50
CA ALA A 139 -7.55 -25.78 7.54
C ALA A 139 -8.07 -24.93 6.38
N ARG A 140 -8.01 -25.46 5.15
CA ARG A 140 -8.52 -24.80 3.93
C ARG A 140 -10.02 -24.51 4.05
N ALA A 141 -10.80 -25.48 4.54
CA ALA A 141 -12.25 -25.32 4.72
C ALA A 141 -12.58 -24.26 5.79
N ALA A 142 -11.86 -24.26 6.92
CA ALA A 142 -12.03 -23.30 8.00
C ALA A 142 -11.71 -21.88 7.54
N LEU A 143 -10.60 -21.66 6.82
CA LEU A 143 -10.22 -20.33 6.35
C LEU A 143 -11.20 -19.79 5.30
N ARG A 144 -11.65 -20.61 4.34
CA ARG A 144 -12.71 -20.23 3.37
C ARG A 144 -13.98 -19.79 4.07
N LYS A 145 -14.40 -20.52 5.10
CA LYS A 145 -15.57 -20.17 5.91
C LYS A 145 -15.37 -18.85 6.65
N ALA A 146 -14.16 -18.59 7.16
CA ALA A 146 -13.82 -17.32 7.82
C ALA A 146 -13.96 -16.14 6.85
N VAL A 147 -13.32 -16.23 5.68
CA VAL A 147 -13.39 -15.21 4.61
C VAL A 147 -14.84 -14.95 4.18
N THR A 148 -15.65 -16.00 4.01
CA THR A 148 -17.05 -15.87 3.61
C THR A 148 -17.91 -15.12 4.65
N LYS A 149 -17.56 -15.21 5.95
CA LYS A 149 -18.29 -14.49 7.01
C LYS A 149 -18.01 -12.99 7.00
N GLN A 150 -16.83 -12.57 6.56
CA GLN A 150 -16.42 -11.16 6.52
C GLN A 150 -15.60 -10.86 5.25
N PRO A 151 -16.23 -10.87 4.06
CA PRO A 151 -15.51 -10.79 2.78
C PRO A 151 -14.73 -9.48 2.57
N ALA A 152 -15.10 -8.41 3.28
CA ALA A 152 -14.47 -7.09 3.20
C ALA A 152 -13.35 -6.86 4.24
N ALA A 153 -13.02 -7.85 5.08
CA ALA A 153 -11.94 -7.75 6.09
C ALA A 153 -10.54 -7.90 5.45
N TRP A 154 -10.25 -7.13 4.39
CA TRP A 154 -9.10 -7.33 3.51
C TRP A 154 -7.74 -7.25 4.23
N GLU A 155 -7.59 -6.35 5.20
CA GLU A 155 -6.36 -6.25 6.00
C GLU A 155 -6.13 -7.50 6.85
N ASP A 156 -7.19 -8.05 7.44
CA ASP A 156 -7.14 -9.27 8.25
C ASP A 156 -6.85 -10.50 7.36
N HIS A 157 -7.42 -10.52 6.16
CA HIS A 157 -7.12 -11.54 5.14
C HIS A 157 -5.65 -11.50 4.76
N ALA A 158 -5.11 -10.32 4.44
CA ALA A 158 -3.71 -10.14 4.06
C ALA A 158 -2.74 -10.56 5.17
N ALA A 159 -3.06 -10.23 6.42
CA ALA A 159 -2.28 -10.68 7.58
C ALA A 159 -2.28 -12.21 7.71
N THR A 160 -3.44 -12.84 7.53
CA THR A 160 -3.61 -14.29 7.61
C THR A 160 -2.88 -15.01 6.47
N ILE A 161 -3.02 -14.53 5.23
CA ILE A 161 -2.33 -15.07 4.06
C ILE A 161 -0.82 -15.02 4.27
N GLY A 162 -0.28 -13.89 4.74
CA GLY A 162 1.15 -13.76 5.00
C GLY A 162 1.66 -14.71 6.09
N GLN A 163 0.84 -14.99 7.10
CA GLN A 163 1.14 -15.97 8.14
C GLN A 163 1.12 -17.39 7.56
N PHE A 164 0.11 -17.74 6.76
CA PHE A 164 0.00 -19.05 6.13
C PHE A 164 1.11 -19.32 5.12
N GLU A 165 1.49 -18.35 4.29
CA GLU A 165 2.64 -18.46 3.37
C GLU A 165 3.94 -18.79 4.12
N LEU A 166 4.13 -18.19 5.30
CA LEU A 166 5.29 -18.45 6.16
C LEU A 166 5.24 -19.86 6.75
N LEU A 167 4.07 -20.32 7.20
CA LEU A 167 3.88 -21.66 7.77
C LEU A 167 3.98 -22.75 6.71
N CYS A 168 3.39 -22.57 5.53
CA CYS A 168 3.45 -23.54 4.44
C CYS A 168 4.89 -23.80 4.00
N ARG A 169 5.73 -22.75 3.98
CA ARG A 169 7.16 -22.88 3.70
C ARG A 169 7.90 -23.71 4.74
N GLU A 170 7.57 -23.57 6.02
CA GLU A 170 8.18 -24.33 7.12
C GLU A 170 7.69 -25.78 7.17
N LEU A 171 6.42 -26.00 6.81
CA LEU A 171 5.79 -27.32 6.75
C LEU A 171 6.07 -28.07 5.44
N ASP A 172 6.70 -27.42 4.45
CA ASP A 172 6.90 -27.92 3.09
C ASP A 172 5.58 -28.34 2.42
N CYS A 173 4.55 -27.49 2.51
CA CYS A 173 3.26 -27.70 1.86
C CYS A 173 2.87 -26.58 0.89
N ASP A 174 1.87 -26.86 0.05
CA ASP A 174 1.40 -25.97 -1.00
C ASP A 174 0.62 -24.76 -0.45
N ALA A 175 0.97 -23.57 -0.92
CA ALA A 175 0.33 -22.30 -0.57
C ALA A 175 -0.55 -21.72 -1.69
N GLU A 176 -0.60 -22.31 -2.89
CA GLU A 176 -1.33 -21.77 -4.05
C GLU A 176 -2.84 -21.63 -3.77
N TRP A 177 -3.39 -22.46 -2.89
CA TRP A 177 -4.80 -22.37 -2.50
C TRP A 177 -5.18 -21.05 -1.82
N LEU A 178 -4.20 -20.30 -1.29
CA LEU A 178 -4.41 -18.99 -0.69
C LEU A 178 -4.72 -17.92 -1.74
N ASP A 179 -4.34 -18.12 -3.01
CA ASP A 179 -4.52 -17.11 -4.06
C ASP A 179 -6.00 -16.80 -4.32
N GLN A 180 -6.87 -17.80 -4.16
CA GLN A 180 -8.34 -17.65 -4.27
C GLN A 180 -8.94 -16.84 -3.11
N LEU A 181 -8.18 -16.64 -2.03
CA LEU A 181 -8.59 -15.91 -0.82
C LEU A 181 -7.97 -14.53 -0.72
N ARG A 182 -7.08 -14.17 -1.66
CA ARG A 182 -6.48 -12.83 -1.69
C ARG A 182 -7.56 -11.76 -1.86
N PRO A 183 -7.39 -10.61 -1.19
CA PRO A 183 -8.21 -9.43 -1.46
C PRO A 183 -8.20 -9.03 -2.95
N PRO A 184 -9.21 -8.24 -3.38
CA PRO A 184 -9.27 -7.70 -4.73
C PRO A 184 -7.97 -7.01 -5.17
N SER A 185 -7.64 -7.10 -6.46
CA SER A 185 -6.45 -6.47 -7.02
C SER A 185 -6.60 -4.94 -7.11
N ALA A 186 -5.46 -4.25 -7.14
CA ALA A 186 -5.40 -2.81 -7.38
C ALA A 186 -4.97 -2.54 -8.83
N VAL A 187 -5.56 -1.54 -9.50
CA VAL A 187 -5.22 -1.16 -10.87
C VAL A 187 -4.80 0.29 -10.94
N ARG A 188 -3.71 0.57 -11.67
CA ARG A 188 -3.49 1.90 -12.26
C ARG A 188 -4.18 1.94 -13.61
N PHE A 189 -5.07 2.89 -13.81
CA PHE A 189 -5.75 3.09 -15.09
C PHE A 189 -5.33 4.40 -15.76
N SER A 190 -5.31 4.40 -17.08
CA SER A 190 -5.20 5.61 -17.90
C SER A 190 -5.77 5.38 -19.30
N GLY A 191 -5.94 6.44 -20.07
CA GLY A 191 -6.23 6.28 -21.48
C GLY A 191 -6.38 7.57 -22.26
N ILE A 192 -7.03 7.45 -23.41
CA ILE A 192 -7.14 8.52 -24.38
C ILE A 192 -8.32 9.46 -24.10
N MET A 193 -8.06 10.75 -24.29
CA MET A 193 -9.11 11.78 -24.33
C MET A 193 -9.87 11.75 -25.66
N ASN A 194 -11.03 12.41 -25.69
CA ASN A 194 -11.83 12.63 -26.90
C ASN A 194 -12.28 11.33 -27.60
N VAL A 195 -12.68 10.34 -26.80
CA VAL A 195 -13.33 9.10 -27.28
C VAL A 195 -14.73 9.40 -27.80
N GLU A 196 -15.21 8.56 -28.71
CA GLU A 196 -16.62 8.55 -29.12
C GLU A 196 -17.49 8.14 -27.92
N GLN A 197 -18.36 9.04 -27.42
CA GLN A 197 -19.03 8.91 -26.11
C GLN A 197 -19.98 7.71 -25.94
N SER A 198 -20.11 6.85 -26.95
CA SER A 198 -20.97 5.66 -26.95
C SER A 198 -20.30 4.51 -27.69
N ASP A 199 -19.44 3.77 -26.99
CA ASP A 199 -18.86 2.52 -27.47
C ASP A 199 -19.13 1.40 -26.46
N ALA A 200 -20.36 0.88 -26.50
CA ALA A 200 -20.82 -0.16 -25.57
C ALA A 200 -19.94 -1.43 -25.60
N ALA A 201 -19.22 -1.68 -26.70
CA ALA A 201 -18.29 -2.79 -26.78
C ALA A 201 -17.04 -2.56 -25.92
N VAL A 202 -16.52 -1.32 -25.90
CA VAL A 202 -15.39 -0.95 -25.02
C VAL A 202 -15.82 -0.94 -23.56
N GLU A 203 -16.98 -0.35 -23.24
CA GLU A 203 -17.50 -0.35 -21.87
C GLU A 203 -17.66 -1.77 -21.32
N LYS A 204 -18.21 -2.70 -22.13
CA LYS A 204 -18.28 -4.11 -21.76
C LYS A 204 -16.90 -4.75 -21.59
N GLN A 205 -15.92 -4.43 -22.44
CA GLN A 205 -14.55 -4.93 -22.30
C GLN A 205 -13.88 -4.45 -21.02
N ILE A 206 -14.16 -3.21 -20.59
CA ILE A 206 -13.71 -2.69 -19.30
C ILE A 206 -14.33 -3.53 -18.18
N ASP A 207 -15.65 -3.70 -18.18
CA ASP A 207 -16.36 -4.48 -17.15
C ASP A 207 -15.84 -5.93 -17.07
N ASP A 208 -15.74 -6.61 -18.22
CA ASP A 208 -15.24 -7.99 -18.31
C ASP A 208 -13.78 -8.11 -17.80
N TRP A 209 -12.94 -7.11 -18.09
CA TRP A 209 -11.54 -7.11 -17.65
C TRP A 209 -11.43 -6.88 -16.15
N LEU A 210 -12.15 -5.88 -15.62
CA LEU A 210 -12.18 -5.59 -14.20
C LEU A 210 -12.65 -6.83 -13.42
N GLU A 211 -13.72 -7.49 -13.87
CA GLU A 211 -14.26 -8.72 -13.27
C GLU A 211 -13.23 -9.84 -13.25
N ARG A 212 -12.66 -10.15 -14.41
CA ARG A 212 -11.67 -11.23 -14.57
C ARG A 212 -10.43 -11.05 -13.69
N GLU A 213 -9.97 -9.81 -13.52
CA GLU A 213 -8.79 -9.50 -12.70
C GLU A 213 -9.14 -9.24 -11.23
N ASN A 214 -10.42 -9.39 -10.85
CA ASN A 214 -10.93 -9.15 -9.50
C ASN A 214 -10.50 -7.77 -8.94
N VAL A 215 -10.62 -6.71 -9.75
CA VAL A 215 -10.20 -5.35 -9.36
C VAL A 215 -11.15 -4.73 -8.34
N GLY A 216 -10.63 -4.35 -7.17
CA GLY A 216 -11.37 -3.63 -6.13
C GLY A 216 -10.87 -2.22 -5.83
N PHE A 217 -9.73 -1.81 -6.39
CA PHE A 217 -9.13 -0.48 -6.17
C PHE A 217 -8.62 0.07 -7.49
N GLY A 218 -9.03 1.27 -7.87
CA GLY A 218 -8.57 1.94 -9.10
C GLY A 218 -7.90 3.27 -8.82
N TYR A 219 -6.72 3.47 -9.40
CA TYR A 219 -5.91 4.69 -9.27
C TYR A 219 -5.67 5.32 -10.64
N GLY A 220 -6.01 6.60 -10.80
CA GLY A 220 -5.80 7.30 -12.08
C GLY A 220 -6.35 8.72 -12.07
N ALA A 221 -6.16 9.43 -13.19
CA ALA A 221 -6.77 10.73 -13.41
C ALA A 221 -8.22 10.57 -13.93
N LEU A 222 -8.85 11.69 -14.33
CA LEU A 222 -10.20 11.71 -14.88
C LEU A 222 -10.28 12.60 -16.13
N ALA A 223 -9.35 12.43 -17.07
CA ALA A 223 -9.38 13.23 -18.29
C ALA A 223 -10.63 12.89 -19.14
N ALA A 224 -11.15 13.87 -19.90
CA ALA A 224 -12.37 13.71 -20.70
C ALA A 224 -12.23 12.64 -21.79
N GLY A 225 -12.65 11.42 -21.44
CA GLY A 225 -12.66 10.28 -22.33
C GLY A 225 -12.62 8.97 -21.56
N SER A 226 -11.67 8.11 -21.93
CA SER A 226 -11.64 6.73 -21.43
C SER A 226 -11.31 6.61 -19.94
N ASP A 227 -10.63 7.59 -19.34
CA ASP A 227 -10.39 7.60 -17.88
C ASP A 227 -11.72 7.61 -17.12
N ILE A 228 -12.65 8.47 -17.53
CA ILE A 228 -13.99 8.56 -16.93
C ILE A 228 -14.78 7.26 -17.15
N TRP A 229 -14.66 6.61 -18.32
CA TRP A 229 -15.28 5.30 -18.54
C TRP A 229 -14.77 4.22 -17.58
N ILE A 230 -13.46 4.18 -17.33
CA ILE A 230 -12.89 3.21 -16.37
C ILE A 230 -13.35 3.54 -14.95
N ALA A 231 -13.33 4.83 -14.56
CA ALA A 231 -13.80 5.28 -13.25
C ALA A 231 -15.27 4.91 -12.99
N GLU A 232 -16.14 5.10 -13.97
CA GLU A 232 -17.55 4.71 -13.85
C GLU A 232 -17.73 3.19 -13.76
N ALA A 233 -16.95 2.41 -14.51
CA ALA A 233 -16.96 0.96 -14.43
C ALA A 233 -16.51 0.45 -13.05
N LEU A 234 -15.48 1.07 -12.47
CA LEU A 234 -15.02 0.81 -11.10
C LEU A 234 -16.13 1.09 -10.07
N LEU A 235 -16.76 2.26 -10.14
CA LEU A 235 -17.83 2.61 -9.19
C LEU A 235 -19.07 1.73 -9.35
N ARG A 236 -19.49 1.42 -10.60
CA ARG A 236 -20.64 0.54 -10.87
C ARG A 236 -20.50 -0.84 -10.24
N ARG A 237 -19.27 -1.36 -10.12
CA ARG A 237 -19.01 -2.66 -9.48
C ARG A 237 -18.72 -2.58 -7.98
N GLY A 238 -18.73 -1.39 -7.40
CA GLY A 238 -18.44 -1.17 -5.97
C GLY A 238 -16.95 -1.21 -5.62
N ALA A 239 -16.05 -0.94 -6.58
CA ALA A 239 -14.63 -0.76 -6.31
C ALA A 239 -14.34 0.65 -5.75
N GLU A 240 -13.26 0.79 -4.98
CA GLU A 240 -12.77 2.08 -4.50
C GLU A 240 -12.09 2.83 -5.66
N LEU A 241 -12.54 4.06 -5.92
CA LEU A 241 -11.93 4.96 -6.90
C LEU A 241 -11.02 5.97 -6.18
N HIS A 242 -9.75 5.99 -6.56
CA HIS A 242 -8.75 6.93 -6.04
C HIS A 242 -8.24 7.81 -7.18
N VAL A 243 -8.55 9.10 -7.10
CA VAL A 243 -8.19 10.06 -8.14
C VAL A 243 -6.85 10.72 -7.84
N VAL A 244 -5.94 10.71 -8.81
CA VAL A 244 -4.67 11.44 -8.77
C VAL A 244 -4.65 12.44 -9.92
N LEU A 245 -4.82 13.72 -9.59
CA LEU A 245 -4.75 14.81 -10.57
C LEU A 245 -3.32 15.36 -10.66
N PRO A 246 -2.78 15.55 -11.88
CA PRO A 246 -1.40 16.00 -12.08
C PRO A 246 -1.15 17.46 -11.67
N CYS A 247 -2.22 18.24 -11.51
CA CYS A 247 -2.25 19.63 -11.07
C CYS A 247 -3.53 19.89 -10.25
N ASP A 248 -3.80 21.15 -9.90
CA ASP A 248 -5.01 21.50 -9.16
C ASP A 248 -6.31 21.16 -9.94
N ARG A 249 -7.37 20.85 -9.20
CA ARG A 249 -8.66 20.43 -9.76
C ARG A 249 -9.25 21.43 -10.76
N ALA A 250 -9.16 22.73 -10.48
CA ALA A 250 -9.81 23.74 -11.31
C ALA A 250 -9.12 23.83 -12.67
N THR A 251 -7.80 23.90 -12.67
CA THR A 251 -6.97 23.87 -13.89
C THR A 251 -7.14 22.58 -14.67
N PHE A 252 -7.12 21.42 -13.99
CA PHE A 252 -7.31 20.13 -14.64
C PHE A 252 -8.68 20.02 -15.31
N ARG A 253 -9.76 20.39 -14.61
CA ARG A 253 -11.13 20.41 -15.16
C ARG A 253 -11.19 21.29 -16.39
N GLN A 254 -10.65 22.51 -16.32
CA GLN A 254 -10.70 23.44 -17.45
C GLN A 254 -9.99 22.88 -18.69
N ILE A 255 -8.78 22.34 -18.53
CA ILE A 255 -7.89 21.98 -19.66
C ILE A 255 -8.13 20.55 -20.16
N SER A 256 -8.30 19.58 -19.25
CA SER A 256 -8.40 18.17 -19.57
C SER A 256 -9.83 17.64 -19.61
N VAL A 257 -10.83 18.46 -19.24
CA VAL A 257 -12.25 18.09 -19.29
C VAL A 257 -13.05 19.06 -20.16
N SER A 258 -13.29 20.28 -19.68
CA SER A 258 -14.12 21.30 -20.34
C SER A 258 -13.65 21.66 -21.75
N ALA A 259 -12.35 21.91 -21.91
CA ALA A 259 -11.77 22.29 -23.20
C ALA A 259 -11.77 21.14 -24.22
N ILE A 260 -11.89 19.89 -23.77
CA ILE A 260 -11.97 18.71 -24.64
C ILE A 260 -13.40 18.56 -25.17
N ASP A 261 -14.37 18.41 -24.26
CA ASP A 261 -15.79 18.40 -24.57
C ASP A 261 -16.60 18.66 -23.27
N PRO A 262 -17.35 19.78 -23.16
CA PRO A 262 -18.10 20.14 -21.95
C PRO A 262 -19.10 19.07 -21.48
N ALA A 263 -19.51 18.15 -22.34
CA ALA A 263 -20.39 17.04 -21.97
C ALA A 263 -19.79 16.12 -20.89
N TRP A 264 -18.46 16.10 -20.73
CA TRP A 264 -17.79 15.31 -19.69
C TRP A 264 -17.79 15.97 -18.32
N GLU A 265 -18.07 17.27 -18.21
CA GLU A 265 -17.96 18.00 -16.94
C GLU A 265 -18.84 17.41 -15.85
N ALA A 266 -20.11 17.13 -16.15
CA ALA A 266 -21.03 16.55 -15.18
C ALA A 266 -20.53 15.18 -14.68
N ARG A 267 -19.98 14.35 -15.58
CA ARG A 267 -19.44 13.03 -15.23
C ARG A 267 -18.19 13.16 -14.38
N PHE A 268 -17.28 14.07 -14.73
CA PHE A 268 -16.09 14.38 -13.93
C PHE A 268 -16.45 14.80 -12.51
N GLU A 269 -17.42 15.70 -12.34
CA GLU A 269 -17.85 16.14 -11.00
C GLU A 269 -18.43 14.99 -10.17
N VAL A 270 -19.25 14.13 -10.78
CA VAL A 270 -19.81 12.94 -10.12
C VAL A 270 -18.71 11.97 -9.69
N MET A 271 -17.71 11.72 -10.55
CA MET A 271 -16.57 10.86 -10.20
C MET A 271 -15.72 11.44 -9.08
N MET A 272 -15.47 12.76 -9.09
CA MET A 272 -14.72 13.44 -8.03
C MET A 272 -15.45 13.41 -6.68
N GLU A 273 -16.79 13.43 -6.69
CA GLU A 273 -17.61 13.34 -5.46
C GLU A 273 -17.66 11.91 -4.91
N GLN A 274 -17.68 10.90 -5.78
CA GLN A 274 -17.74 9.49 -5.39
C GLN A 274 -16.37 8.85 -5.15
N ALA A 275 -15.27 9.52 -5.49
CA ALA A 275 -13.93 9.03 -5.24
C ALA A 275 -13.68 8.87 -3.73
N GLU A 276 -13.12 7.73 -3.34
CA GLU A 276 -12.68 7.44 -1.97
C GLU A 276 -11.59 8.40 -1.54
N THR A 277 -10.66 8.70 -2.45
CA THR A 277 -9.65 9.75 -2.26
C THR A 277 -9.48 10.56 -3.53
N ALA A 278 -9.23 11.86 -3.38
CA ALA A 278 -8.84 12.73 -4.48
C ALA A 278 -7.62 13.55 -4.08
N GLU A 279 -6.51 13.31 -4.77
CA GLU A 279 -5.27 14.04 -4.57
C GLU A 279 -4.94 14.91 -5.77
N CYS A 280 -4.53 16.15 -5.51
CA CYS A 280 -4.01 17.06 -6.52
C CYS A 280 -2.53 17.25 -6.26
N LEU A 281 -1.69 16.81 -7.20
CA LEU A 281 -0.25 17.04 -7.11
C LEU A 281 0.04 18.54 -7.29
N ASP A 282 0.94 19.04 -6.46
CA ASP A 282 1.26 20.45 -6.37
C ASP A 282 2.35 20.88 -7.37
N TYR A 283 2.54 22.18 -7.51
CA TYR A 283 3.60 22.81 -8.32
C TYR A 283 3.57 22.52 -9.83
N ALA A 284 2.45 22.03 -10.39
CA ALA A 284 2.25 21.98 -11.83
C ALA A 284 1.26 23.08 -12.28
N PRO A 285 1.64 24.01 -13.18
CA PRO A 285 0.76 25.08 -13.64
C PRO A 285 -0.32 24.59 -14.63
N ALA A 286 -0.12 23.42 -15.22
CA ALA A 286 -1.03 22.79 -16.19
C ALA A 286 -0.77 21.28 -16.25
N PRO A 287 -1.73 20.48 -16.77
CA PRO A 287 -1.54 19.04 -17.03
C PRO A 287 -0.76 18.82 -18.34
N ASP A 288 0.48 19.31 -18.37
CA ASP A 288 1.45 19.08 -19.45
C ASP A 288 2.07 17.68 -19.35
N ALA A 289 3.02 17.36 -20.25
CA ALA A 289 3.61 16.03 -20.31
C ALA A 289 4.30 15.62 -19.00
N ALA A 290 5.11 16.49 -18.41
CA ALA A 290 5.83 16.19 -17.17
C ALA A 290 4.88 16.01 -15.99
N ALA A 291 3.86 16.88 -15.88
CA ALA A 291 2.85 16.77 -14.84
C ALA A 291 2.00 15.49 -14.97
N VAL A 292 1.59 15.14 -16.19
CA VAL A 292 0.82 13.91 -16.47
C VAL A 292 1.65 12.66 -16.18
N GLU A 293 2.91 12.62 -16.63
CA GLU A 293 3.83 11.52 -16.33
C GLU A 293 4.02 11.35 -14.82
N ARG A 294 4.22 12.45 -14.09
CA ARG A 294 4.29 12.45 -12.63
C ARG A 294 3.02 11.89 -11.98
N GLY A 295 1.85 12.33 -12.43
CA GLY A 295 0.56 11.84 -11.94
C GLY A 295 0.36 10.34 -12.18
N ASP A 296 0.67 9.87 -13.39
CA ASP A 296 0.58 8.46 -13.78
C ASP A 296 1.50 7.57 -12.94
N GLN A 297 2.71 8.04 -12.65
CA GLN A 297 3.70 7.30 -11.87
C GLN A 297 3.30 7.24 -10.39
N VAL A 298 2.82 8.34 -9.81
CA VAL A 298 2.27 8.35 -8.45
C VAL A 298 1.06 7.41 -8.33
N ALA A 299 0.13 7.43 -9.28
CA ALA A 299 -1.01 6.52 -9.31
C ALA A 299 -0.58 5.04 -9.37
N LEU A 300 0.47 4.73 -10.13
CA LEU A 300 1.04 3.38 -10.17
C LEU A 300 1.65 2.97 -8.84
N GLY A 301 2.44 3.85 -8.20
CA GLY A 301 3.02 3.56 -6.89
C GLY A 301 1.98 3.35 -5.80
N LEU A 302 0.88 4.11 -5.83
CA LEU A 302 -0.27 3.90 -4.93
C LEU A 302 -0.93 2.52 -5.15
N ALA A 303 -1.14 2.12 -6.41
CA ALA A 303 -1.68 0.80 -6.73
C ALA A 303 -0.75 -0.34 -6.25
N ILE A 304 0.57 -0.18 -6.44
CA ILE A 304 1.60 -1.12 -5.94
C ILE A 304 1.60 -1.17 -4.41
N HIS A 305 1.52 -0.01 -3.76
CA HIS A 305 1.49 0.08 -2.31
C HIS A 305 0.25 -0.63 -1.74
N ARG A 306 -0.95 -0.35 -2.27
CA ARG A 306 -2.20 -0.99 -1.86
C ARG A 306 -2.15 -2.50 -2.07
N ALA A 307 -1.66 -2.94 -3.24
CA ALA A 307 -1.50 -4.36 -3.54
C ALA A 307 -0.56 -5.06 -2.55
N THR A 308 0.56 -4.41 -2.21
CA THR A 308 1.54 -4.93 -1.24
C THR A 308 0.94 -5.04 0.16
N GLN A 309 0.24 -4.01 0.65
CA GLN A 309 -0.42 -4.02 1.95
C GLN A 309 -1.46 -5.15 2.07
N LEU A 310 -2.22 -5.38 1.00
CA LEU A 310 -3.28 -6.39 0.96
C LEU A 310 -2.80 -7.78 0.51
N ARG A 311 -1.49 -7.95 0.27
CA ARG A 311 -0.92 -9.19 -0.30
C ARG A 311 -1.69 -9.67 -1.54
N THR A 312 -1.96 -8.75 -2.43
CA THR A 312 -2.62 -8.98 -3.73
C THR A 312 -1.73 -8.40 -4.84
N THR A 313 -2.25 -8.34 -6.05
CA THR A 313 -1.48 -7.90 -7.23
C THR A 313 -1.85 -6.49 -7.66
N ALA A 314 -0.86 -5.73 -8.11
CA ALA A 314 -1.08 -4.49 -8.86
C ALA A 314 -1.17 -4.79 -10.36
N LYS A 315 -2.10 -4.13 -11.05
CA LYS A 315 -2.38 -4.26 -12.48
C LYS A 315 -2.27 -2.89 -13.16
N ARG A 316 -2.11 -2.90 -14.47
CA ARG A 316 -2.13 -1.69 -15.31
C ARG A 316 -3.14 -1.88 -16.43
N LEU A 317 -4.08 -0.95 -16.57
CA LEU A 317 -5.04 -0.90 -17.66
C LEU A 317 -4.86 0.41 -18.42
N ARG A 318 -4.66 0.32 -19.74
CA ARG A 318 -4.58 1.50 -20.62
C ARG A 318 -5.55 1.38 -21.78
N ILE A 319 -6.38 2.39 -21.98
CA ILE A 319 -7.22 2.50 -23.18
C ILE A 319 -6.50 3.37 -24.21
N VAL A 320 -6.27 2.81 -25.40
CA VAL A 320 -5.55 3.47 -26.49
C VAL A 320 -6.45 3.65 -27.71
N GLY A 321 -6.06 4.54 -28.63
CA GLY A 321 -6.75 4.71 -29.90
C GLY A 321 -6.58 3.47 -30.78
N GLN A 322 -7.62 3.10 -31.53
CA GLN A 322 -7.58 1.95 -32.46
C GLN A 322 -6.43 2.02 -33.49
N THR A 323 -6.01 3.25 -33.85
CA THR A 323 -4.95 3.52 -34.82
C THR A 323 -3.64 3.98 -34.16
N ASP A 324 -3.54 3.95 -32.84
CA ASP A 324 -2.33 4.39 -32.14
C ASP A 324 -1.22 3.34 -32.35
N THR A 325 -0.03 3.80 -32.71
CA THR A 325 1.18 2.98 -32.72
C THR A 325 1.82 3.04 -31.33
N LEU A 326 1.97 1.89 -30.69
CA LEU A 326 2.57 1.78 -29.37
C LEU A 326 3.96 1.15 -29.47
N THR A 327 4.87 1.62 -28.63
CA THR A 327 6.19 1.01 -28.44
C THR A 327 6.08 -0.23 -27.56
N GLU A 328 7.07 -1.13 -27.61
CA GLU A 328 7.11 -2.32 -26.75
C GLU A 328 7.10 -1.98 -25.25
N ALA A 329 7.80 -0.90 -24.88
CA ALA A 329 7.82 -0.37 -23.53
C ALA A 329 6.41 0.04 -23.03
N GLU A 330 5.57 0.59 -23.90
CA GLU A 330 4.20 0.99 -23.57
C GLU A 330 3.22 -0.18 -23.41
N VAL A 331 3.56 -1.36 -23.93
CA VAL A 331 2.73 -2.57 -23.90
C VAL A 331 3.15 -3.50 -22.75
N SER A 332 4.41 -3.45 -22.34
CA SER A 332 4.96 -4.39 -21.36
C SER A 332 4.26 -4.31 -20.00
N GLY A 333 3.62 -5.42 -19.60
CA GLY A 333 2.92 -5.54 -18.32
C GLY A 333 1.71 -4.61 -18.17
N VAL A 334 1.10 -4.20 -19.28
CA VAL A 334 -0.09 -3.34 -19.35
C VAL A 334 -1.18 -4.05 -20.15
N ALA A 335 -2.39 -4.13 -19.59
CA ALA A 335 -3.56 -4.57 -20.34
C ALA A 335 -4.04 -3.44 -21.25
N LEU A 336 -4.25 -3.73 -22.53
CA LEU A 336 -4.65 -2.75 -23.53
C LEU A 336 -6.05 -3.03 -24.05
N LEU A 337 -6.90 -2.01 -23.97
CA LEU A 337 -8.18 -1.96 -24.69
C LEU A 337 -8.12 -0.85 -25.74
N LYS A 338 -8.85 -1.02 -26.84
CA LYS A 338 -8.81 -0.08 -27.97
C LYS A 338 -10.16 0.63 -28.13
N ALA A 339 -10.13 1.95 -28.19
CA ALA A 339 -11.31 2.78 -28.40
C ALA A 339 -11.18 3.68 -29.63
N ARG A 340 -12.32 4.10 -30.20
CA ARG A 340 -12.35 5.09 -31.28
C ARG A 340 -12.21 6.50 -30.72
N ARG A 341 -11.34 7.29 -31.35
CA ARG A 341 -11.26 8.74 -31.13
C ARG A 341 -12.27 9.44 -32.03
N ARG A 342 -12.98 10.43 -31.50
CA ARG A 342 -13.89 11.28 -32.30
C ARG A 342 -13.12 12.09 -33.35
N ARG A 343 -11.91 12.53 -33.00
CA ARG A 343 -10.93 13.18 -33.90
C ARG A 343 -9.51 12.84 -33.44
N GLN A 344 -8.55 12.79 -34.37
CA GLN A 344 -7.14 12.74 -33.98
C GLN A 344 -6.82 13.94 -33.07
N PRO A 345 -5.96 13.74 -32.07
CA PRO A 345 -5.59 14.83 -31.18
C PRO A 345 -5.01 15.95 -32.03
N VAL A 346 -5.50 17.18 -31.85
CA VAL A 346 -4.68 18.33 -32.22
C VAL A 346 -3.44 18.15 -31.37
N SER A 347 -2.27 17.97 -32.00
CA SER A 347 -1.00 17.91 -31.29
C SER A 347 -1.00 19.08 -30.31
N ARG A 348 -1.09 18.79 -29.00
CA ARG A 348 -0.82 19.81 -27.99
C ARG A 348 0.58 20.28 -28.37
N GLN A 349 0.73 21.53 -28.84
CA GLN A 349 2.05 22.12 -28.92
C GLN A 349 2.66 21.85 -27.55
N ALA A 350 3.73 21.04 -27.52
CA ALA A 350 4.43 20.77 -26.28
C ALA A 350 4.69 22.14 -25.67
N THR A 351 4.04 22.46 -24.56
CA THR A 351 4.41 23.61 -23.77
C THR A 351 5.81 23.24 -23.27
N THR A 352 6.82 23.67 -24.00
CA THR A 352 8.24 23.33 -23.85
C THR A 352 8.87 23.92 -22.59
N GLY A 353 8.07 24.25 -21.58
CA GLY A 353 8.49 25.02 -20.42
C GLY A 353 8.87 24.17 -19.22
N THR A 354 8.16 23.08 -18.96
CA THR A 354 8.24 22.38 -17.68
C THR A 354 9.04 21.08 -17.73
N GLN A 355 9.63 20.71 -16.60
CA GLN A 355 10.30 19.42 -16.39
C GLN A 355 10.04 18.91 -14.98
N SER A 356 10.07 17.58 -14.83
CA SER A 356 10.12 16.94 -13.53
C SER A 356 11.46 17.23 -12.86
N CYS A 357 11.44 17.53 -11.57
CA CYS A 357 12.61 17.82 -10.77
C CYS A 357 12.50 17.10 -9.43
N ALA A 358 13.41 16.18 -9.17
CA ALA A 358 13.55 15.54 -7.87
C ALA A 358 14.52 16.34 -7.01
N ILE A 359 14.16 16.57 -5.76
CA ILE A 359 14.92 17.41 -4.83
C ILE A 359 15.32 16.55 -3.64
N PHE A 360 16.58 16.63 -3.27
CA PHE A 360 17.17 15.92 -2.14
C PHE A 360 17.81 16.93 -1.20
N VAL A 361 17.51 16.82 0.09
CA VAL A 361 18.05 17.74 1.10
C VAL A 361 18.63 16.95 2.27
N THR A 362 19.84 17.32 2.65
CA THR A 362 20.52 16.86 3.87
C THR A 362 20.95 18.06 4.69
N LYS A 363 21.61 17.81 5.83
CA LYS A 363 22.26 18.87 6.63
C LYS A 363 23.37 19.60 5.87
N ASP A 364 23.95 18.98 4.85
CA ASP A 364 25.06 19.52 4.06
C ASP A 364 24.59 20.39 2.89
N GLY A 365 23.30 20.33 2.54
CA GLY A 365 22.70 21.20 1.54
C GLY A 365 21.58 20.55 0.73
N LEU A 366 21.13 21.30 -0.27
CA LEU A 366 20.09 20.91 -1.23
C LEU A 366 20.73 20.55 -2.58
N GLN A 367 20.22 19.50 -3.20
CA GLN A 367 20.60 19.05 -4.54
C GLN A 367 19.34 18.75 -5.38
N SER A 368 19.40 19.03 -6.67
CA SER A 368 18.32 18.76 -7.63
C SER A 368 18.77 17.73 -8.66
N PHE A 369 17.84 16.90 -9.12
CA PHE A 369 18.05 15.80 -10.05
C PHE A 369 16.96 15.79 -11.11
N ASP A 370 17.32 15.40 -12.33
CA ASP A 370 16.37 15.25 -13.44
C ASP A 370 15.48 14.00 -13.27
N SER A 371 15.96 13.01 -12.50
CA SER A 371 15.29 11.75 -12.21
C SER A 371 15.11 11.54 -10.72
N LEU A 372 13.94 11.01 -10.36
CA LEU A 372 13.63 10.62 -8.99
C LEU A 372 14.50 9.45 -8.51
N THR A 373 14.85 8.55 -9.42
CA THR A 373 15.70 7.38 -9.14
C THR A 373 17.14 7.80 -8.88
N ASP A 374 17.65 8.82 -9.58
CA ASP A 374 18.98 9.38 -9.31
C ASP A 374 19.04 10.02 -7.92
N ALA A 375 17.99 10.76 -7.53
CA ALA A 375 17.87 11.34 -6.19
C ALA A 375 17.86 10.25 -5.10
N TRP A 376 17.18 9.12 -5.36
CA TRP A 376 17.15 7.97 -4.45
C TRP A 376 18.48 7.24 -4.36
N ASP A 377 19.16 7.01 -5.48
CA ASP A 377 20.48 6.38 -5.46
C ASP A 377 21.52 7.24 -4.73
N ASN A 378 21.42 8.57 -4.86
CA ASN A 378 22.25 9.50 -4.09
C ASN A 378 21.94 9.43 -2.59
N THR A 379 20.66 9.36 -2.23
CA THR A 379 20.19 9.16 -0.84
C THR A 379 20.86 7.94 -0.21
N ARG A 380 20.83 6.79 -0.88
CA ARG A 380 21.41 5.54 -0.37
C ARG A 380 22.93 5.59 -0.25
N LYS A 381 23.61 6.35 -1.11
CA LYS A 381 25.08 6.50 -1.10
C LYS A 381 25.57 7.40 0.03
N GLN A 382 24.89 8.51 0.29
CA GLN A 382 25.30 9.45 1.34
C GLN A 382 24.99 8.89 2.73
N GLY A 383 23.89 8.16 2.87
CA GLY A 383 23.41 7.70 4.17
C GLY A 383 23.00 8.86 5.08
N GLY A 384 22.50 8.54 6.28
CA GLY A 384 22.08 9.56 7.23
C GLY A 384 20.68 10.13 6.98
N THR A 385 20.38 11.21 7.70
CA THR A 385 19.08 11.88 7.64
C THR A 385 18.91 12.69 6.35
N CYS A 386 17.84 12.41 5.61
CA CYS A 386 17.54 13.08 4.35
C CYS A 386 16.05 13.33 4.15
N VAL A 387 15.74 14.24 3.23
CA VAL A 387 14.39 14.41 2.72
C VAL A 387 14.35 14.49 1.20
N VAL A 388 13.31 13.91 0.60
CA VAL A 388 13.12 13.83 -0.86
C VAL A 388 11.78 14.43 -1.27
N ASP A 389 11.77 15.18 -2.36
CA ASP A 389 10.55 15.72 -2.97
C ASP A 389 10.60 15.58 -4.49
N TRP A 390 9.43 15.65 -5.13
CA TRP A 390 9.30 15.50 -6.58
C TRP A 390 8.26 16.46 -7.15
N ILE A 391 8.74 17.50 -7.82
CA ILE A 391 7.92 18.60 -8.33
C ILE A 391 8.05 18.73 -9.85
N VAL A 392 7.19 19.57 -10.42
CA VAL A 392 7.34 20.05 -11.80
C VAL A 392 7.79 21.51 -11.73
N THR A 393 8.80 21.91 -12.50
CA THR A 393 9.31 23.29 -12.54
C THR A 393 9.43 23.78 -13.98
N ASP A 394 9.53 25.09 -14.18
CA ASP A 394 9.63 25.75 -15.49
C ASP A 394 11.05 25.81 -16.06
N ARG A 395 11.90 24.83 -15.75
CA ARG A 395 13.32 24.73 -16.15
C ARG A 395 14.21 25.86 -15.65
N THR A 396 13.73 26.71 -14.74
CA THR A 396 14.61 27.58 -13.97
C THR A 396 15.31 26.75 -12.89
N ASP A 397 16.57 27.04 -12.59
CA ASP A 397 17.30 26.41 -11.47
C ASP A 397 16.77 26.88 -10.10
N GLU A 398 15.81 27.82 -10.08
CA GLU A 398 15.24 28.38 -8.86
C GLU A 398 14.03 27.56 -8.38
N LEU A 399 14.16 26.96 -7.20
CA LEU A 399 13.06 26.27 -6.56
C LEU A 399 12.05 27.25 -5.94
N PRO A 400 10.74 26.96 -5.98
CA PRO A 400 9.75 27.80 -5.33
C PRO A 400 10.04 27.94 -3.83
N PRO A 401 10.01 29.14 -3.22
CA PRO A 401 10.34 29.33 -1.80
C PRO A 401 9.55 28.42 -0.84
N LYS A 402 8.28 28.16 -1.15
CA LYS A 402 7.45 27.22 -0.37
C LYS A 402 7.96 25.78 -0.40
N VAL A 403 8.60 25.34 -1.49
CA VAL A 403 9.20 24.00 -1.56
C VAL A 403 10.41 23.94 -0.63
N ILE A 404 11.25 24.98 -0.62
CA ILE A 404 12.41 25.08 0.28
C ILE A 404 11.97 25.10 1.76
N ASP A 405 10.94 25.90 2.09
CA ASP A 405 10.38 25.96 3.44
C ASP A 405 9.82 24.60 3.89
N ARG A 406 9.11 23.90 2.98
CA ARG A 406 8.58 22.55 3.24
C ARG A 406 9.69 21.57 3.55
N LEU A 407 10.71 21.52 2.68
CA LEU A 407 11.81 20.57 2.80
C LEU A 407 12.64 20.81 4.05
N SER A 408 12.86 22.08 4.41
CA SER A 408 13.50 22.45 5.68
C SER A 408 12.70 21.91 6.88
N ALA A 409 11.38 22.14 6.90
CA ALA A 409 10.52 21.63 7.97
C ALA A 409 10.49 20.09 8.02
N MET A 410 10.56 19.42 6.87
CA MET A 410 10.64 17.95 6.82
C MET A 410 11.95 17.46 7.42
N LEU A 411 13.07 18.12 7.10
CA LEU A 411 14.39 17.75 7.62
C LEU A 411 14.45 17.92 9.14
N ASP A 412 13.81 18.97 9.68
CA ASP A 412 13.68 19.18 11.12
C ASP A 412 12.83 18.09 11.82
N CYS A 413 11.90 17.47 11.08
CA CYS A 413 11.08 16.36 11.59
C CYS A 413 11.77 14.99 11.46
N ALA A 414 12.80 14.87 10.62
CA ALA A 414 13.48 13.62 10.38
C ALA A 414 14.38 13.24 11.55
N GLU A 415 14.30 11.98 11.98
CA GLU A 415 15.21 11.45 13.00
C GLU A 415 16.58 11.08 12.40
N ALA A 416 17.53 10.73 13.27
CA ALA A 416 18.83 10.21 12.85
C ALA A 416 18.67 9.02 11.90
N ASP A 417 19.39 9.05 10.78
CA ASP A 417 19.40 8.01 9.74
C ASP A 417 18.04 7.75 9.07
N GLN A 418 17.08 8.66 9.20
CA GLN A 418 15.78 8.56 8.56
C GLN A 418 15.76 9.32 7.23
N CYS A 419 15.25 8.68 6.17
CA CYS A 419 14.82 9.42 4.98
C CYS A 419 13.31 9.64 4.96
N LEU A 420 12.90 10.91 4.87
CA LEU A 420 11.51 11.28 4.66
C LEU A 420 11.26 11.69 3.21
N ALA A 421 10.03 11.51 2.73
CA ALA A 421 9.64 11.93 1.40
C ALA A 421 8.23 12.48 1.39
N THR A 422 7.97 13.36 0.42
CA THR A 422 6.61 13.84 0.12
C THR A 422 5.80 12.72 -0.52
N HIS A 423 4.47 12.91 -0.61
CA HIS A 423 3.59 11.95 -1.26
C HIS A 423 4.05 11.65 -2.70
N ALA A 424 4.28 12.70 -3.49
CA ALA A 424 4.72 12.58 -4.87
C ALA A 424 6.03 11.79 -5.00
N ALA A 425 7.06 12.12 -4.20
CA ALA A 425 8.33 11.40 -4.23
C ALA A 425 8.18 9.93 -3.80
N SER A 426 7.42 9.66 -2.74
CA SER A 426 7.30 8.31 -2.17
C SER A 426 6.63 7.34 -3.14
N PHE A 427 5.47 7.72 -3.67
CA PHE A 427 4.73 6.86 -4.59
C PHE A 427 5.26 6.98 -6.02
N GLY A 428 5.90 8.09 -6.38
CA GLY A 428 6.67 8.17 -7.63
C GLY A 428 7.78 7.11 -7.69
N LEU A 429 8.56 6.98 -6.61
CA LEU A 429 9.62 5.98 -6.49
C LEU A 429 9.10 4.54 -6.55
N LEU A 430 8.02 4.24 -5.83
CA LEU A 430 7.36 2.93 -5.94
C LEU A 430 6.84 2.67 -7.36
N GLY A 431 6.30 3.70 -8.02
CA GLY A 431 5.83 3.60 -9.40
C GLY A 431 6.94 3.34 -10.43
N ASP A 432 8.18 3.75 -10.13
CA ASP A 432 9.36 3.46 -10.95
C ASP A 432 9.83 1.99 -10.83
N GLY A 433 9.28 1.24 -9.88
CA GLY A 433 9.70 -0.11 -9.56
C GLY A 433 10.93 -0.18 -8.65
N THR A 434 11.27 0.92 -7.98
CA THR A 434 12.36 0.94 -7.01
C THR A 434 12.06 0.02 -5.83
N ASP A 435 13.00 -0.87 -5.51
CA ASP A 435 12.89 -1.80 -4.39
C ASP A 435 13.05 -1.04 -3.06
N MET A 436 11.92 -0.62 -2.51
CA MET A 436 11.82 0.08 -1.23
C MET A 436 10.45 -0.13 -0.60
N ARG A 437 10.33 0.24 0.67
CA ARG A 437 9.05 0.34 1.37
C ARG A 437 8.74 1.79 1.69
N VAL A 438 7.49 2.17 1.46
CA VAL A 438 6.94 3.46 1.86
C VAL A 438 6.08 3.26 3.10
N GLU A 439 6.34 4.04 4.14
CA GLU A 439 5.58 3.99 5.39
C GLU A 439 5.10 5.38 5.77
N SER A 440 3.88 5.51 6.30
CA SER A 440 3.44 6.81 6.83
C SER A 440 4.28 7.19 8.05
N ALA A 441 4.92 8.36 7.99
CA ALA A 441 5.63 8.98 9.10
C ALA A 441 4.76 9.99 9.87
N GLY A 442 3.47 10.09 9.53
CA GLY A 442 2.50 10.98 10.14
C GLY A 442 2.29 12.28 9.35
N GLU A 443 1.73 13.29 10.00
CA GLU A 443 1.51 14.62 9.43
C GLU A 443 2.50 15.62 9.99
N MET A 444 3.23 16.30 9.11
CA MET A 444 4.06 17.44 9.43
C MET A 444 3.22 18.72 9.45
N ARG A 445 3.45 19.59 10.43
CA ARG A 445 2.94 20.98 10.44
C ARG A 445 4.02 21.93 9.97
N TRP A 446 3.69 22.82 9.04
CA TRP A 446 4.61 23.82 8.50
C TRP A 446 3.85 25.07 8.04
N THR A 447 4.55 26.06 7.50
CA THR A 447 3.95 27.34 7.06
C THR A 447 2.88 27.17 5.98
N GLY A 448 2.96 26.11 5.18
CA GLY A 448 1.95 25.73 4.18
C GLY A 448 0.78 24.89 4.71
N GLY A 449 0.71 24.59 6.01
CA GLY A 449 -0.37 23.83 6.63
C GLY A 449 0.07 22.48 7.18
N ARG A 450 -0.76 21.45 6.98
CA ARG A 450 -0.44 20.06 7.34
C ARG A 450 -0.22 19.24 6.10
N THR A 451 0.84 18.44 6.09
CA THR A 451 1.18 17.59 4.95
C THR A 451 1.60 16.21 5.46
N PRO A 452 1.05 15.13 4.92
CA PRO A 452 1.53 13.79 5.23
C PRO A 452 2.97 13.63 4.74
N ILE A 453 3.79 13.01 5.57
CA ILE A 453 5.18 12.66 5.25
C ILE A 453 5.35 11.16 5.36
N PHE A 454 6.26 10.62 4.56
CA PHE A 454 6.47 9.19 4.46
C PHE A 454 7.93 8.85 4.71
N ALA A 455 8.20 7.75 5.41
CA ALA A 455 9.53 7.20 5.53
C ALA A 455 9.81 6.25 4.36
N LEU A 456 11.00 6.36 3.78
CA LEU A 456 11.51 5.45 2.76
C LEU A 456 12.47 4.46 3.44
N ILE A 457 12.20 3.16 3.32
CA ILE A 457 12.90 2.07 4.04
C ILE A 457 13.41 1.01 3.08
#